data_AF-A0A4R1WMA6-F1
#
_entry.id   AF-A0A4R1WMA6-F1
#
_cell.length_a   1.000
_cell.length_b   1.000
_cell.length_c   1.000
_cell.angle_alpha   90.00
_cell.angle_beta   90.00
_cell.angle_gamma   90.00
#
_symmetry.space_group_name_H-M   'P 1'
#
loop_
_entity.id
_entity.type
_entity.pdbx_description
1 polymer ?
#
loop_
_entity_poly.entity_id
_entity_poly.type
_entity_poly.pdbx_seq_one_letter_code
_entity_poly.pdbx_strand_id
1 'polypeptide(L)'
;MIGVSLRTIRRDVATLQDMGADIEGEAGVGYILQPGFLLPPLSFTDEQVQALVIGAQRVSRQTDDSLAFAVKNALAKIKAVLRLDMRSALNEDMIYVGHPMKGDGPVDLSEVRRSLREQRKLRITLSLKHVELGKEIIRPIMLGFIEPKRFIATWCELDRKF
;
A
#
# COMPACT_ATOMS: atom_id res chain seq x y z
N MET A 1 3.55 -4.86 44.33
CA MET A 1 2.32 -5.64 44.08
C MET A 1 1.34 -4.67 43.42
N ILE A 2 1.02 -4.87 42.14
CA ILE A 2 0.17 -3.93 41.38
C ILE A 2 -1.24 -4.02 41.98
N GLY A 3 -1.78 -2.90 42.46
CA GLY A 3 -3.01 -2.84 43.27
C GLY A 3 -4.31 -3.11 42.49
N VAL A 4 -4.38 -4.21 41.77
CA VAL A 4 -5.52 -4.59 40.93
C VAL A 4 -5.98 -6.00 41.30
N SER A 5 -7.30 -6.19 41.32
CA SER A 5 -7.89 -7.48 41.65
C SER A 5 -7.73 -8.47 40.49
N LEU A 6 -7.65 -9.76 40.80
CA LEU A 6 -7.61 -10.84 39.79
C LEU A 6 -8.86 -10.82 38.88
N ARG A 7 -10.00 -10.36 39.41
CA ARG A 7 -11.23 -10.17 38.64
C ARG A 7 -11.10 -9.07 37.58
N THR A 8 -10.40 -7.98 37.92
CA THR A 8 -10.13 -6.87 36.99
C THR A 8 -9.27 -7.36 35.83
N ILE A 9 -8.17 -8.06 36.13
CA ILE A 9 -7.27 -8.61 35.10
C ILE A 9 -8.03 -9.56 34.16
N ARG A 10 -8.86 -10.46 34.69
CA ARG A 10 -9.67 -11.38 33.87
C ARG A 10 -10.66 -10.65 32.96
N ARG A 11 -11.34 -9.62 33.47
CA ARG A 11 -12.30 -8.83 32.69
C ARG A 11 -11.61 -8.07 31.56
N ASP A 12 -10.44 -7.48 31.84
CA ASP A 12 -9.71 -6.70 30.86
C ASP A 12 -9.16 -7.60 29.75
N VAL A 13 -8.67 -8.80 30.09
CA VAL A 13 -8.26 -9.82 29.11
C VAL A 13 -9.44 -10.26 28.22
N ALA A 14 -10.61 -10.52 28.80
CA ALA A 14 -11.80 -10.87 28.02
C ALA A 14 -12.21 -9.73 27.06
N THR A 15 -12.14 -8.48 27.53
CA THR A 15 -12.39 -7.31 26.68
C THR A 15 -11.40 -7.22 25.52
N LEU A 16 -10.11 -7.51 25.78
CA LEU A 16 -9.09 -7.51 24.73
C LEU A 16 -9.30 -8.64 23.71
N GLN A 17 -9.72 -9.83 24.15
CA GLN A 17 -10.08 -10.94 23.28
C GLN A 17 -11.30 -10.61 22.40
N ASP A 18 -12.33 -9.96 22.97
CA ASP A 18 -13.49 -9.48 22.21
C ASP A 18 -13.11 -8.41 21.16
N MET A 19 -12.04 -7.65 21.42
CA MET A 19 -11.47 -6.68 20.48
C MET A 19 -10.53 -7.32 19.43
N GLY A 20 -10.39 -8.66 19.43
CA GLY A 20 -9.61 -9.41 18.46
C GLY A 20 -8.15 -9.65 18.84
N ALA A 21 -7.76 -9.42 20.10
CA ALA A 21 -6.44 -9.81 20.58
C ALA A 21 -6.36 -11.33 20.75
N ASP A 22 -5.37 -11.96 20.11
CA ASP A 22 -5.10 -13.39 20.25
C ASP A 22 -4.34 -13.65 21.56
N ILE A 23 -5.11 -13.85 22.63
CA ILE A 23 -4.59 -14.09 23.98
C ILE A 23 -4.94 -15.53 24.37
N GLU A 24 -3.95 -16.38 24.52
CA GLU A 24 -4.08 -17.74 25.04
C GLU A 24 -3.88 -17.75 26.55
N GLY A 25 -4.69 -18.49 27.29
CA GLY A 25 -4.49 -18.66 28.73
C GLY A 25 -5.77 -18.97 29.50
N GLU A 26 -5.61 -19.63 30.65
CA GLU A 26 -6.70 -19.98 31.55
C GLU A 26 -6.51 -19.31 32.91
N ALA A 27 -7.65 -19.01 33.55
CA ALA A 27 -7.73 -18.44 34.88
C ALA A 27 -6.92 -19.24 35.92
N GLY A 28 -5.73 -18.75 36.26
CA GLY A 28 -4.85 -19.35 37.27
C GLY A 28 -3.57 -19.99 36.73
N VAL A 29 -3.40 -20.06 35.41
CA VAL A 29 -2.19 -20.57 34.74
C VAL A 29 -1.33 -19.44 34.19
N GLY A 30 -1.95 -18.41 33.62
CA GLY A 30 -1.27 -17.25 33.01
C GLY A 30 -1.90 -16.87 31.68
N TYR A 31 -1.44 -15.77 31.08
CA TYR A 31 -1.89 -15.32 29.75
C TYR A 31 -0.69 -15.04 28.85
N ILE A 32 -0.79 -15.43 27.58
CA ILE A 32 0.20 -15.20 26.53
C ILE A 32 -0.49 -14.45 25.40
N LEU A 33 0.00 -13.25 25.07
CA LEU A 33 -0.43 -12.53 23.88
C LEU A 33 0.40 -13.02 22.70
N GLN A 34 -0.24 -13.63 21.71
CA GLN A 34 0.41 -14.05 20.47
C GLN A 34 0.73 -12.81 19.62
N PRO A 35 1.95 -12.68 19.07
CA PRO A 35 2.30 -11.55 18.22
C PRO A 35 1.59 -11.65 16.87
N GLY A 36 0.57 -10.83 16.66
CA GLY A 36 -0.09 -10.72 15.36
C GLY A 36 -1.35 -9.86 15.43
N PHE A 37 -1.37 -8.74 14.71
CA PHE A 37 -2.61 -8.02 14.44
C PHE A 37 -3.38 -8.81 13.39
N LEU A 38 -4.22 -9.75 13.81
CA LEU A 38 -5.25 -10.29 12.92
C LEU A 38 -6.19 -9.13 12.59
N LEU A 39 -6.43 -8.89 11.30
CA LEU A 39 -7.48 -7.97 10.91
C LEU A 39 -8.79 -8.52 11.49
N PRO A 40 -9.57 -7.72 12.24
CA PRO A 40 -10.88 -8.16 12.70
C PRO A 40 -11.73 -8.58 11.48
N PRO A 41 -12.75 -9.43 11.64
CA PRO A 41 -13.59 -9.86 10.52
C PRO A 41 -14.11 -8.65 9.73
N LEU A 42 -13.64 -8.51 8.49
CA LEU A 42 -14.05 -7.41 7.61
C LEU A 42 -15.24 -7.85 6.78
N SER A 43 -16.33 -7.08 6.87
CA SER A 43 -17.49 -7.22 5.98
C SER A 43 -17.37 -6.18 4.87
N PHE A 44 -17.29 -6.63 3.62
CA PHE A 44 -17.33 -5.77 2.44
C PHE A 44 -18.71 -5.82 1.78
N THR A 45 -19.15 -4.71 1.20
CA THR A 45 -20.25 -4.70 0.22
C THR A 45 -19.73 -5.03 -1.17
N ASP A 46 -20.61 -5.39 -2.11
CA ASP A 46 -20.23 -5.67 -3.49
C ASP A 46 -19.56 -4.45 -4.16
N GLU A 47 -20.06 -3.24 -3.89
CA GLU A 47 -19.49 -2.00 -4.41
C GLU A 47 -18.08 -1.73 -3.85
N GLN A 48 -17.84 -2.07 -2.58
CA GLN A 48 -16.52 -1.93 -1.97
C GLN A 48 -15.52 -2.90 -2.60
N VAL A 49 -15.92 -4.15 -2.85
CA VAL A 49 -15.08 -5.14 -3.54
C VAL A 49 -14.77 -4.66 -4.96
N GLN A 50 -15.77 -4.18 -5.71
CA GLN A 50 -15.56 -3.64 -7.05
C GLN A 50 -14.61 -2.44 -7.04
N ALA A 51 -14.79 -1.47 -6.13
CA ALA A 51 -13.92 -0.31 -6.03
C ALA A 51 -12.46 -0.70 -5.75
N LEU A 52 -12.25 -1.70 -4.88
CA LEU A 52 -10.92 -2.24 -4.58
C LEU A 52 -10.28 -2.89 -5.81
N VAL A 53 -11.02 -3.69 -6.56
CA VAL A 53 -10.53 -4.35 -7.79
C VAL A 53 -10.16 -3.32 -8.84
N ILE A 54 -11.03 -2.35 -9.11
CA ILE A 54 -10.78 -1.28 -10.09
C ILE A 54 -9.53 -0.48 -9.70
N GLY A 55 -9.43 -0.07 -8.43
CA GLY A 55 -8.27 0.67 -7.91
C GLY A 55 -6.98 -0.16 -8.01
N ALA A 56 -7.03 -1.42 -7.59
CA ALA A 56 -5.92 -2.37 -7.68
C ALA A 56 -5.41 -2.55 -9.12
N GLN A 57 -6.32 -2.74 -10.08
CA GLN A 57 -5.98 -2.84 -11.50
C GLN A 57 -5.34 -1.55 -12.02
N ARG A 58 -5.87 -0.38 -11.64
CA ARG A 58 -5.30 0.93 -12.02
C ARG A 58 -3.87 1.10 -11.49
N VAL A 59 -3.64 0.75 -10.22
CA VAL A 59 -2.31 0.78 -9.60
C VAL A 59 -1.35 -0.18 -10.30
N SER A 60 -1.75 -1.44 -10.51
CA SER A 60 -0.90 -2.46 -11.13
C SER A 60 -0.47 -2.10 -12.55
N ARG A 61 -1.30 -1.34 -13.28
CA ARG A 61 -1.03 -0.94 -14.67
C ARG A 61 -0.18 0.32 -14.80
N GLN A 62 -0.24 1.24 -13.83
CA GLN A 62 0.45 2.53 -13.93
C GLN A 62 1.81 2.57 -13.22
N THR A 63 2.05 1.66 -12.28
CA THR A 63 3.21 1.69 -11.38
C THR A 63 4.31 0.70 -11.81
N ASP A 64 5.26 0.41 -10.93
CA ASP A 64 6.31 -0.60 -11.12
C ASP A 64 5.89 -2.02 -10.71
N ASP A 65 6.66 -3.00 -11.15
CA ASP A 65 6.43 -4.42 -10.91
C ASP A 65 6.33 -4.78 -9.41
N SER A 66 7.04 -4.05 -8.54
CA SER A 66 6.94 -4.28 -7.08
C SER A 66 5.56 -3.87 -6.54
N LEU A 67 4.96 -2.78 -7.02
CA LEU A 67 3.57 -2.45 -6.66
C LEU A 67 2.58 -3.40 -7.30
N ALA A 68 2.76 -3.76 -8.56
CA ALA A 68 1.89 -4.73 -9.22
C ALA A 68 1.87 -6.07 -8.45
N PHE A 69 3.02 -6.54 -7.97
CA PHE A 69 3.11 -7.71 -7.11
C PHE A 69 2.45 -7.50 -5.74
N ALA A 70 2.66 -6.35 -5.10
CA ALA A 70 2.01 -6.01 -3.84
C ALA A 70 0.48 -5.99 -3.97
N VAL A 71 -0.04 -5.49 -5.09
CA VAL A 71 -1.48 -5.52 -5.40
C VAL A 71 -2.00 -6.95 -5.51
N LYS A 72 -1.31 -7.83 -6.26
CA LYS A 72 -1.71 -9.25 -6.36
C LYS A 72 -1.81 -9.91 -4.98
N ASN A 73 -0.84 -9.65 -4.12
CA ASN A 73 -0.85 -10.18 -2.75
C ASN A 73 -1.98 -9.58 -1.90
N ALA A 74 -2.25 -8.28 -2.04
CA ALA A 74 -3.35 -7.63 -1.32
C ALA A 74 -4.72 -8.20 -1.75
N LEU A 75 -4.95 -8.37 -3.04
CA LEU A 75 -6.19 -8.98 -3.56
C LEU A 75 -6.34 -10.44 -3.10
N ALA A 76 -5.26 -11.21 -3.05
CA ALA A 76 -5.28 -12.57 -2.51
C ALA A 76 -5.70 -12.61 -1.03
N LYS A 77 -5.19 -11.67 -0.21
CA LYS A 77 -5.59 -11.52 1.20
C LYS A 77 -7.05 -11.10 1.35
N ILE A 78 -7.53 -10.19 0.50
CA ILE A 78 -8.94 -9.77 0.48
C ILE A 78 -9.83 -10.96 0.10
N LYS A 79 -9.46 -11.73 -0.93
CA LYS A 79 -10.18 -12.95 -1.35
C LYS A 79 -10.34 -13.97 -0.22
N ALA A 80 -9.33 -14.08 0.64
CA ALA A 80 -9.34 -15.01 1.77
C ALA A 80 -10.41 -14.65 2.82
N VAL A 81 -10.73 -13.36 2.98
CA VAL A 81 -11.72 -12.89 3.97
C VAL A 81 -13.12 -12.67 3.40
N LEU A 82 -13.30 -12.71 2.06
CA LEU A 82 -14.61 -12.60 1.42
C LEU A 82 -15.44 -13.89 1.54
N ARG A 83 -16.76 -13.70 1.64
CA ARG A 83 -17.77 -14.76 1.49
C ARG A 83 -17.68 -15.40 0.10
N LEU A 84 -18.04 -16.68 0.00
CA LEU A 84 -17.86 -17.49 -1.23
C LEU A 84 -18.56 -16.89 -2.46
N ASP A 85 -19.74 -16.32 -2.27
CA ASP A 85 -20.57 -15.66 -3.27
C ASP A 85 -19.93 -14.38 -3.84
N MET A 86 -19.13 -13.67 -3.05
CA MET A 86 -18.47 -12.42 -3.47
C MET A 86 -17.09 -12.64 -4.11
N ARG A 87 -16.54 -13.86 -4.06
CA ARG A 87 -15.18 -14.14 -4.58
C ARG A 87 -15.06 -13.98 -6.09
N SER A 88 -16.16 -14.11 -6.83
CA SER A 88 -16.21 -13.92 -8.28
C SER A 88 -16.02 -12.46 -8.69
N ALA A 89 -16.38 -11.50 -7.84
CA ALA A 89 -16.19 -10.06 -8.09
C ALA A 89 -14.70 -9.67 -8.12
N LEU A 90 -13.82 -10.49 -7.55
CA LEU A 90 -12.37 -10.32 -7.63
C LEU A 90 -11.75 -10.89 -8.91
N ASN A 91 -12.52 -11.57 -9.76
CA ASN A 91 -12.00 -12.07 -11.03
C ASN A 91 -11.73 -10.89 -11.95
N GLU A 92 -10.49 -10.80 -12.44
CA GLU A 92 -9.98 -9.65 -13.20
C GLU A 92 -10.69 -9.45 -14.56
N ASP A 93 -11.50 -10.42 -14.99
CA ASP A 93 -12.11 -10.51 -16.33
C ASP A 93 -13.33 -9.60 -16.52
N MET A 94 -13.97 -9.09 -15.46
CA MET A 94 -15.21 -8.30 -15.59
C MET A 94 -14.96 -6.81 -15.87
N ILE A 95 -13.76 -6.29 -15.59
CA ILE A 95 -13.43 -4.88 -15.76
C ILE A 95 -12.09 -4.76 -16.47
N TYR A 96 -12.14 -4.23 -17.69
CA TYR A 96 -10.95 -3.91 -18.47
C TYR A 96 -10.49 -2.48 -18.18
N VAL A 97 -9.41 -2.34 -17.43
CA VAL A 97 -8.66 -1.08 -17.33
C VAL A 97 -7.59 -1.10 -18.42
N GLY A 98 -7.62 -0.13 -19.33
CA GLY A 98 -6.67 -0.05 -20.45
C GLY A 98 -5.21 -0.05 -19.99
N HIS A 99 -4.34 -0.68 -20.79
CA HIS A 99 -2.90 -0.57 -20.59
C HIS A 99 -2.43 0.82 -21.01
N PRO A 100 -1.78 1.62 -20.14
CA PRO A 100 -0.86 2.60 -20.67
C PRO A 100 0.19 1.80 -21.44
N MET A 101 0.45 2.18 -22.71
CA MET A 101 1.60 1.64 -23.44
C MET A 101 2.79 1.69 -22.49
N LYS A 102 3.50 0.57 -22.34
CA LYS A 102 4.80 0.54 -21.64
C LYS A 102 5.60 1.69 -22.25
N GLY A 103 5.71 2.79 -21.52
CA GLY A 103 6.64 3.82 -21.90
C GLY A 103 7.99 3.18 -21.66
N ASP A 104 8.71 2.86 -22.73
CA ASP A 104 10.12 2.41 -22.73
C ASP A 104 11.07 3.51 -22.21
N GLY A 105 10.61 4.29 -21.24
CA GLY A 105 11.39 5.31 -20.57
C GLY A 105 12.26 4.67 -19.50
N PRO A 106 13.54 5.07 -19.37
CA PRO A 106 14.54 4.43 -18.51
C PRO A 106 14.36 4.69 -17.00
N VAL A 107 13.19 5.17 -16.55
CA VAL A 107 12.99 5.65 -15.18
C VAL A 107 12.43 4.54 -14.31
N ASP A 108 13.23 4.06 -13.36
CA ASP A 108 12.81 3.12 -12.32
C ASP A 108 11.91 3.82 -11.29
N LEU A 109 10.60 3.57 -11.38
CA LEU A 109 9.63 4.15 -10.44
C LEU A 109 9.80 3.60 -9.01
N SER A 110 10.36 2.42 -8.84
CA SER A 110 10.60 1.86 -7.51
C SER A 110 11.67 2.69 -6.77
N GLU A 111 12.70 3.14 -7.48
CA GLU A 111 13.73 4.05 -6.96
C GLU A 111 13.12 5.42 -6.63
N VAL A 112 12.28 5.97 -7.51
CA VAL A 112 11.59 7.24 -7.26
C VAL A 112 10.72 7.16 -6.01
N ARG A 113 9.87 6.14 -5.88
CA ARG A 113 9.04 5.94 -4.68
C ARG A 113 9.87 5.74 -3.42
N ARG A 114 10.98 5.01 -3.54
CA ARG A 114 11.91 4.80 -2.43
C ARG A 114 12.52 6.12 -1.97
N SER A 115 12.96 6.97 -2.91
CA SER A 115 13.51 8.29 -2.59
C SER A 115 12.49 9.22 -1.92
N LEU A 116 11.21 9.17 -2.33
CA LEU A 116 10.12 9.88 -1.66
C LEU A 116 9.94 9.42 -0.21
N ARG A 117 9.90 8.10 0.05
CA ARG A 117 9.74 7.55 1.41
C ARG A 117 10.93 7.86 2.32
N GLU A 118 12.14 7.79 1.77
CA GLU A 118 13.38 7.98 2.54
C GLU A 118 13.93 9.41 2.44
N GLN A 119 13.13 10.35 1.90
CA GLN A 119 13.46 11.77 1.73
C GLN A 119 14.84 12.02 1.07
N ARG A 120 15.19 11.19 0.08
CA ARG A 120 16.48 11.28 -0.62
C ARG A 120 16.38 12.11 -1.89
N LYS A 121 17.47 12.79 -2.21
CA LYS A 121 17.66 13.47 -3.51
C LYS A 121 17.80 12.43 -4.62
N LEU A 122 17.34 12.78 -5.81
CA LEU A 122 17.57 12.02 -7.03
C LEU A 122 18.53 12.78 -7.94
N ARG A 123 19.35 12.04 -8.68
CA ARG A 123 20.13 12.58 -9.79
C ARG A 123 19.47 12.15 -11.08
N ILE A 124 18.98 13.10 -11.86
CA ILE A 124 18.25 12.84 -13.10
C ILE A 124 19.01 13.40 -14.30
N THR A 125 18.70 12.88 -15.49
CA THR A 125 19.11 13.49 -16.77
C THR A 125 17.85 13.94 -17.47
N LEU A 126 17.75 15.24 -17.76
CA LEU A 126 16.61 15.79 -18.46
C LEU A 126 16.83 15.67 -19.97
N SER A 127 15.88 15.04 -20.66
CA SER A 127 15.83 15.02 -22.13
C SER A 127 14.61 15.82 -22.57
N LEU A 128 14.83 17.07 -22.97
CA LEU A 128 13.79 17.87 -23.64
C LEU A 128 13.90 17.62 -25.14
N LYS A 129 12.77 17.66 -25.88
CA LYS A 129 12.69 17.24 -27.30
C LYS A 129 13.70 17.86 -28.26
N HIS A 130 14.49 18.85 -27.86
CA HIS A 130 15.53 19.48 -28.68
C HIS A 130 16.76 19.93 -27.88
N VAL A 131 16.92 19.46 -26.62
CA VAL A 131 18.05 19.82 -25.75
C VAL A 131 18.39 18.64 -24.84
N GLU A 132 19.59 18.07 -25.00
CA GLU A 132 20.19 17.24 -23.95
C GLU A 132 20.65 18.17 -22.83
N LEU A 133 19.91 18.18 -21.74
CA LEU A 133 20.30 18.91 -20.55
C LEU A 133 21.23 18.04 -19.69
N GLY A 134 22.11 18.71 -18.95
CA GLY A 134 23.04 18.07 -18.04
C GLY A 134 22.34 17.30 -16.91
N LYS A 135 23.14 16.58 -16.11
CA LYS A 135 22.65 15.89 -14.92
C LYS A 135 22.21 16.91 -13.87
N GLU A 136 20.99 16.75 -13.34
CA GLU A 136 20.44 17.62 -12.30
C GLU A 136 20.22 16.85 -11.00
N ILE A 137 20.39 17.55 -9.87
CA ILE A 137 20.02 17.03 -8.55
C ILE A 137 18.68 17.64 -8.15
N ILE A 138 17.72 16.78 -7.83
CA ILE A 138 16.36 17.17 -7.54
C ILE A 138 15.89 16.57 -6.19
N ARG A 139 15.01 17.27 -5.48
CA ARG A 139 14.33 16.75 -4.28
C ARG A 139 12.88 16.42 -4.61
N PRO A 140 12.54 15.12 -4.75
CA PRO A 140 11.19 14.73 -5.14
C PRO A 140 10.20 15.06 -4.03
N ILE A 141 9.06 15.63 -4.41
CA ILE A 141 7.96 16.04 -3.51
C ILE A 141 6.77 15.11 -3.72
N MET A 142 6.43 14.81 -4.98
CA MET A 142 5.28 14.00 -5.33
C MET A 142 5.52 13.23 -6.63
N LEU A 143 5.05 11.99 -6.69
CA LEU A 143 4.89 11.23 -7.93
C LEU A 143 3.40 11.21 -8.29
N GLY A 144 3.07 11.75 -9.46
CA GLY A 144 1.70 11.84 -9.98
C GLY A 144 1.50 10.99 -11.23
N PHE A 145 0.28 10.47 -11.38
CA PHE A 145 -0.13 9.71 -12.55
C PHE A 145 -1.37 10.38 -13.14
N ILE A 146 -1.25 10.94 -14.35
CA ILE A 146 -2.37 11.54 -15.11
C ILE A 146 -2.35 10.89 -16.48
N GLU A 147 -3.33 10.01 -16.75
CA GLU A 147 -3.31 9.13 -17.91
C GLU A 147 -3.08 9.87 -19.24
N PRO A 148 -2.17 9.38 -20.11
CA PRO A 148 -1.28 8.22 -19.97
C PRO A 148 0.09 8.56 -19.34
N LYS A 149 0.29 9.77 -18.84
CA LYS A 149 1.58 10.34 -18.44
C LYS A 149 1.86 10.19 -16.94
N ARG A 150 3.14 10.15 -16.62
CA ARG A 150 3.68 10.17 -15.25
C ARG A 150 4.42 11.48 -15.07
N PHE A 151 4.29 12.08 -13.90
CA PHE A 151 4.95 13.34 -13.57
C PHE A 151 5.57 13.25 -12.18
N ILE A 152 6.71 13.91 -12.00
CA ILE A 152 7.33 14.09 -10.69
C ILE A 152 7.36 15.58 -10.38
N ALA A 153 6.72 15.98 -9.29
CA ALA A 153 6.88 17.32 -8.75
C ALA A 153 8.13 17.31 -7.87
N THR A 154 9.03 18.27 -8.10
CA THR A 154 10.33 18.28 -7.45
C THR A 154 10.82 19.70 -7.23
N TRP A 155 11.66 19.88 -6.21
CA TRP A 155 12.49 21.07 -6.10
C TRP A 155 13.79 20.87 -6.88
N CYS A 156 14.13 21.79 -7.78
CA CYS A 156 15.41 21.78 -8.50
C CYS A 156 16.43 22.63 -7.75
N GLU A 157 17.64 22.09 -7.50
CA GLU A 157 18.70 22.82 -6.78
C GLU A 157 19.57 23.71 -7.71
N LEU A 158 19.29 23.76 -9.02
CA LEU A 158 20.03 24.59 -9.98
C LEU A 158 19.67 26.07 -9.91
N ASP A 159 18.43 26.40 -9.53
CA ASP A 159 18.04 27.79 -9.28
C ASP A 159 18.38 28.17 -7.82
N ARG A 160 19.68 28.35 -7.53
CA ARG A 160 20.15 29.15 -6.40
C ARG A 160 19.91 30.66 -6.64
N LYS A 161 18.72 31.01 -7.09
CA LYS A 161 18.26 32.41 -7.22
C LYS A 161 17.25 32.73 -6.13
N PHE A 162 17.60 32.50 -4.86
CA PHE A 162 17.01 33.18 -3.71
C PHE A 162 18.06 33.27 -2.61
#